data_AF-A0A0D7DVA4-F1
#
_entry.id   AF-A0A0D7DVA4-F1
#
_cell.length_a   1.000
_cell.length_b   1.000
_cell.length_c   1.000
_cell.angle_alpha   90.00
_cell.angle_beta   90.00
_cell.angle_gamma   90.00
#
_symmetry.space_group_name_H-M   'P 1'
#
loop_
_entity.id
_entity.type
_entity.pdbx_description
1 polymer ?
#
loop_
_entity_poly.entity_id
_entity_poly.type
_entity_poly.pdbx_seq_one_letter_code
_entity_poly.pdbx_strand_id
1 'polypeptide(L)'
;PLWGEGWGEGALASSDFQQGYRNHFTAIPWDIPFRPALKHPKPKVLGSQTAVVTGPAGEEIHCDEYGRVRVQFHWDREGQADDKTSCWLRVSSSWAGGRYGGIAIPRVGMEVLV
;
A
#
# COMPACT_ATOMS: atom_id res chain seq x y z
N PRO A 1 40.95 52.57 -33.36
CA PRO A 1 42.19 53.34 -33.10
C PRO A 1 43.23 52.44 -32.40
N LEU A 2 44.50 52.68 -32.68
CA LEU A 2 45.64 51.77 -32.55
C LEU A 2 46.22 51.68 -31.12
N TRP A 3 46.75 50.49 -30.79
CA TRP A 3 47.94 50.14 -29.99
C TRP A 3 48.40 50.99 -28.79
N GLY A 4 48.63 50.31 -27.66
CA GLY A 4 49.42 50.81 -26.53
C GLY A 4 49.75 49.67 -25.55
N GLU A 5 50.99 49.19 -25.63
CA GLU A 5 51.56 48.09 -24.86
C GLU A 5 51.68 48.39 -23.35
N GLY A 6 51.60 47.32 -22.55
CA GLY A 6 51.85 47.38 -21.11
C GLY A 6 51.88 45.98 -20.51
N TRP A 7 52.92 45.21 -20.85
CA TRP A 7 53.25 43.97 -20.14
C TRP A 7 53.78 44.34 -18.75
N GLY A 8 52.90 44.29 -17.76
CA GLY A 8 53.27 44.28 -16.35
C GLY A 8 53.05 42.89 -15.77
N GLU A 9 54.10 42.07 -15.78
CA GLU A 9 54.18 40.90 -14.92
C GLU A 9 54.21 41.38 -13.45
N GLY A 10 53.05 41.29 -12.80
CA GLY A 10 52.89 41.45 -11.37
C GLY A 10 52.10 40.26 -10.85
N ALA A 11 52.79 39.37 -10.15
CA ALA A 11 52.28 38.11 -9.66
C ALA A 11 51.13 38.25 -8.64
N LEU A 12 50.36 37.16 -8.53
CA LEU A 12 49.58 36.72 -7.38
C LEU A 12 48.30 37.51 -7.04
N ALA A 13 47.19 37.04 -7.59
CA ALA A 13 46.20 36.43 -6.72
C ALA A 13 45.66 35.21 -7.45
N SER A 14 45.79 34.02 -6.85
CA SER A 14 44.89 32.93 -7.16
C SER A 14 43.49 33.53 -7.24
N SER A 15 42.79 33.34 -8.35
CA SER A 15 41.34 33.45 -8.29
C SER A 15 40.94 32.36 -7.30
N ASP A 16 40.87 32.72 -6.02
CA ASP A 16 40.45 31.88 -4.92
C ASP A 16 39.01 31.48 -5.25
N PHE A 17 38.88 30.39 -6.02
CA PHE A 17 37.62 29.73 -6.20
C PHE A 17 37.29 29.08 -4.86
N GLN A 18 36.75 29.88 -3.96
CA GLN A 18 36.22 29.43 -2.70
C GLN A 18 34.94 28.68 -3.05
N GLN A 19 35.01 27.35 -3.11
CA GLN A 19 33.82 26.52 -3.26
C GLN A 19 32.95 26.70 -2.01
N GLY A 20 32.02 27.66 -2.09
CA GLY A 20 31.15 28.02 -0.97
C GLY A 20 30.18 26.91 -0.64
N TYR A 21 30.06 26.57 0.63
CA TYR A 21 29.01 25.68 1.13
C TYR A 21 27.72 26.48 1.32
N ARG A 22 26.61 26.01 0.74
CA ARG A 22 25.26 26.54 0.99
C ARG A 22 24.36 25.40 1.44
N ASN A 23 23.63 25.61 2.54
CA ASN A 23 22.62 24.68 3.05
C ASN A 23 21.35 25.44 3.43
N HIS A 24 20.20 24.78 3.24
CA HIS A 24 18.93 25.17 3.79
C HIS A 24 18.32 23.95 4.49
N PHE A 25 17.79 24.15 5.70
CA PHE A 25 17.09 23.11 6.43
C PHE A 25 15.77 23.65 6.98
N THR A 26 14.83 22.73 7.19
CA THR A 26 13.56 23.00 7.86
C THR A 26 13.51 22.12 9.10
N ALA A 27 13.08 22.68 10.23
CA ALA A 27 12.99 21.97 11.49
C ALA A 27 11.59 22.14 12.09
N ILE A 28 11.22 21.20 12.96
CA ILE A 28 10.06 21.30 13.84
C ILE A 28 10.54 21.37 15.30
N PRO A 29 9.73 21.91 16.22
CA PRO A 29 10.05 21.88 17.64
C PRO A 29 10.29 20.45 18.16
N TRP A 30 11.22 20.32 19.11
CA TRP A 30 11.68 19.04 19.63
C TRP A 30 10.58 18.21 20.32
N ASP A 31 9.65 18.91 20.97
CA ASP A 31 8.53 18.35 21.72
C ASP A 31 7.36 17.91 20.83
N ILE A 32 7.40 18.19 19.53
CA ILE A 32 6.32 17.88 18.59
C ILE A 32 6.68 16.63 17.77
N PRO A 33 5.93 15.52 17.91
CA PRO A 33 6.15 14.36 17.07
C PRO A 33 5.76 14.66 15.62
N PHE A 34 6.71 14.45 14.70
CA PHE A 34 6.46 14.61 13.26
C PHE A 34 5.45 13.57 12.74
N ARG A 35 4.43 14.03 11.99
CA ARG A 35 3.54 13.17 11.21
C ARG A 35 3.71 13.49 9.72
N PRO A 36 4.15 12.53 8.88
CA PRO A 36 4.24 12.74 7.44
C PRO A 36 2.89 13.14 6.84
N ALA A 37 2.90 14.07 5.89
CA ALA A 37 1.70 14.41 5.13
C ALA A 37 1.27 13.23 4.24
N LEU A 38 -0.03 12.94 4.19
CA LEU A 38 -0.62 11.91 3.32
C LEU A 38 -0.66 12.41 1.87
N LYS A 39 0.49 12.37 1.19
CA LYS A 39 0.63 12.81 -0.21
C LYS A 39 0.12 11.78 -1.21
N HIS A 40 0.04 10.52 -0.81
CA HIS A 40 -0.37 9.40 -1.66
C HIS A 40 -1.89 9.24 -1.59
N PRO A 41 -2.58 9.11 -2.75
CA PRO A 41 -4.00 8.81 -2.75
C PRO A 41 -4.25 7.41 -2.16
N LYS A 42 -5.30 7.29 -1.34
CA LYS A 42 -5.72 5.99 -0.80
C LYS A 42 -6.17 5.07 -1.96
N PRO A 43 -5.70 3.81 -2.03
CA PRO A 43 -6.19 2.84 -2.99
C PRO A 43 -7.71 2.68 -2.89
N LYS A 44 -8.38 2.61 -4.04
CA LYS A 44 -9.84 2.46 -4.13
C LYS A 44 -10.18 1.20 -4.93
N VAL A 45 -11.14 0.45 -4.43
CA VAL A 45 -11.83 -0.62 -5.17
C VAL A 45 -13.06 0.03 -5.79
N LEU A 46 -13.10 0.13 -7.12
CA LEU A 46 -14.13 0.90 -7.84
C LEU A 46 -15.44 0.13 -8.07
N GLY A 47 -15.49 -1.16 -7.71
CA GLY A 47 -16.65 -2.01 -7.86
C GLY A 47 -16.39 -3.38 -7.25
N SER A 48 -17.44 -4.20 -7.22
CA SER A 48 -17.33 -5.57 -6.73
C SER A 48 -16.44 -6.42 -7.63
N GLN A 49 -15.77 -7.39 -7.02
CA GLN A 49 -14.88 -8.33 -7.70
C GLN A 49 -15.32 -9.74 -7.40
N THR A 50 -14.91 -10.69 -8.23
CA THR A 50 -15.09 -12.11 -7.89
C THR A 50 -13.84 -12.68 -7.25
N ALA A 51 -14.03 -13.68 -6.40
CA ALA A 51 -12.98 -14.41 -5.70
C ALA A 51 -13.41 -15.87 -5.50
N VAL A 52 -12.46 -16.76 -5.27
CA VAL A 52 -12.74 -18.19 -5.05
C VAL A 52 -12.62 -18.51 -3.57
N VAL A 53 -13.59 -19.23 -3.01
CA VAL A 53 -13.57 -19.65 -1.60
C VAL A 53 -12.42 -20.64 -1.36
N THR A 54 -11.68 -20.43 -0.29
CA THR A 54 -10.49 -21.20 0.09
C THR A 54 -10.67 -21.86 1.46
N GLY A 55 -9.90 -22.91 1.70
CA GLY A 55 -9.93 -23.69 2.93
C GLY A 55 -8.78 -24.69 2.99
N PRO A 56 -8.63 -25.42 4.10
CA PRO A 56 -7.59 -26.42 4.25
C PRO A 56 -7.82 -27.60 3.29
N ALA A 57 -6.73 -28.29 2.96
CA ALA A 57 -6.77 -29.41 2.01
C ALA A 57 -7.75 -30.50 2.47
N GLY A 58 -8.66 -30.89 1.57
CA GLY A 58 -9.65 -31.94 1.81
C GLY A 58 -10.92 -31.48 2.54
N GLU A 59 -11.02 -30.21 2.94
CA GLU A 59 -12.23 -29.66 3.54
C GLU A 59 -13.11 -29.00 2.47
N GLU A 60 -14.39 -29.39 2.43
CA GLU A 60 -15.36 -28.84 1.48
C GLU A 60 -15.99 -27.53 1.99
N ILE A 61 -16.19 -27.41 3.31
CA ILE A 61 -16.83 -26.25 3.94
C ILE A 61 -15.88 -25.71 4.99
N HIS A 62 -15.33 -24.52 4.77
CA HIS A 62 -14.43 -23.86 5.71
C HIS A 62 -15.03 -22.53 6.19
N CYS A 63 -15.64 -22.56 7.39
CA CYS A 63 -16.26 -21.39 7.98
C CYS A 63 -16.09 -21.31 9.50
N ASP A 64 -16.20 -20.11 10.07
CA ASP A 64 -16.17 -19.90 11.51
C ASP A 64 -17.57 -19.90 12.15
N GLU A 65 -17.64 -19.61 13.46
CA GLU A 65 -18.88 -19.55 14.24
C GLU A 65 -19.92 -18.54 13.70
N TYR A 66 -19.49 -17.60 12.85
CA TYR A 66 -20.35 -16.58 12.24
C TYR A 66 -20.65 -16.87 10.76
N GLY A 67 -20.28 -18.04 10.25
CA GLY A 67 -20.46 -18.40 8.84
C GLY A 67 -19.62 -17.55 7.88
N ARG A 68 -18.51 -16.98 8.35
CA ARG A 68 -17.56 -16.26 7.49
C ARG A 68 -16.73 -17.25 6.71
N VAL A 69 -16.25 -16.85 5.53
CA VAL A 69 -15.40 -17.67 4.66
C VAL A 69 -14.08 -16.97 4.37
N ARG A 70 -13.10 -17.71 3.87
CA ARG A 70 -11.85 -17.18 3.31
C ARG A 70 -11.91 -17.28 1.79
N VAL A 71 -11.29 -16.35 1.09
CA VAL A 71 -11.30 -16.31 -0.38
C VAL A 71 -9.93 -15.92 -0.93
N GLN A 72 -9.63 -16.36 -2.14
CA GLN A 72 -8.51 -15.86 -2.91
C GLN A 72 -9.02 -14.98 -4.05
N PHE A 73 -8.52 -13.75 -4.12
CA PHE A 73 -8.78 -12.89 -5.26
C PHE A 73 -7.91 -13.31 -6.45
N HIS A 74 -8.40 -13.09 -7.66
CA HIS A 74 -7.68 -13.46 -8.89
C HIS A 74 -6.35 -12.70 -9.08
N TRP A 75 -6.20 -11.54 -8.43
CA TRP A 75 -4.96 -10.76 -8.43
C TRP A 75 -3.99 -11.12 -7.31
N ASP A 76 -4.40 -11.99 -6.38
CA ASP A 76 -3.52 -12.47 -5.30
C ASP A 76 -2.61 -13.59 -5.81
N ARG A 77 -1.34 -13.23 -6.01
CA ARG A 77 -0.28 -14.12 -6.51
C ARG A 77 0.47 -14.86 -5.41
N GLU A 78 0.33 -14.42 -4.16
CA GLU A 78 1.06 -14.97 -3.02
C GLU A 78 0.21 -15.98 -2.25
N GLY A 79 -1.12 -15.85 -2.31
CA GLY A 79 -2.08 -16.81 -1.76
C GLY A 79 -1.88 -18.24 -2.29
N GLN A 80 -1.95 -19.21 -1.37
CA GLN A 80 -1.77 -20.64 -1.66
C GLN A 80 -3.10 -21.41 -1.74
N ALA A 81 -4.22 -20.71 -1.89
CA ALA A 81 -5.57 -21.26 -1.86
C ALA A 81 -5.90 -22.09 -0.59
N ASP A 82 -5.24 -21.79 0.53
CA ASP A 82 -5.32 -22.52 1.79
C ASP A 82 -6.14 -21.77 2.87
N ASP A 83 -6.17 -22.34 4.07
CA ASP A 83 -6.80 -21.79 5.27
C ASP A 83 -6.14 -20.51 5.79
N LYS A 84 -5.10 -19.98 5.13
CA LYS A 84 -4.34 -18.77 5.52
C LYS A 84 -4.41 -17.64 4.50
N THR A 85 -4.96 -17.89 3.31
CA THR A 85 -5.00 -16.96 2.17
C THR A 85 -5.57 -15.57 2.47
N SER A 86 -6.71 -15.47 3.17
CA SER A 86 -7.34 -14.17 3.46
C SER A 86 -7.79 -14.01 4.91
N CYS A 87 -8.28 -12.83 5.28
CA CYS A 87 -9.06 -12.71 6.51
C CYS A 87 -10.45 -13.36 6.34
N TRP A 88 -11.17 -13.49 7.46
CA TRP A 88 -12.55 -13.95 7.48
C TRP A 88 -13.49 -12.88 6.90
N LEU A 89 -14.21 -13.24 5.83
CA LEU A 89 -15.18 -12.39 5.14
C LEU A 89 -16.61 -12.81 5.48
N ARG A 90 -17.45 -11.83 5.81
CA ARG A 90 -18.88 -12.06 6.04
C ARG A 90 -19.58 -12.38 4.74
N VAL A 91 -20.48 -13.37 4.79
CA VAL A 91 -21.31 -13.78 3.66
C VAL A 91 -22.69 -13.13 3.80
N SER A 92 -23.18 -12.58 2.69
CA SER A 92 -24.56 -12.05 2.64
C SER A 92 -25.56 -13.21 2.61
N SER A 93 -26.56 -13.15 3.49
CA SER A 93 -27.69 -14.08 3.53
C SER A 93 -28.96 -13.43 2.97
N SER A 94 -29.90 -14.23 2.44
CA SER A 94 -31.20 -13.72 2.00
C SER A 94 -32.05 -13.14 3.14
N TRP A 95 -31.88 -13.65 4.36
CA TRP A 95 -32.55 -13.17 5.57
C TRP A 95 -31.73 -13.49 6.81
N ALA A 96 -31.46 -12.48 7.65
CA ALA A 96 -30.79 -12.62 8.94
C ALA A 96 -31.56 -11.88 10.04
N GLY A 97 -31.89 -12.59 11.12
CA GLY A 97 -32.53 -12.08 12.32
C GLY A 97 -31.81 -12.54 13.59
N GLY A 98 -32.32 -12.15 14.77
CA GLY A 98 -31.74 -12.55 16.04
C GLY A 98 -31.86 -14.06 16.28
N ARG A 99 -30.81 -14.82 15.93
CA ARG A 99 -30.73 -16.31 15.97
C ARG A 99 -31.62 -17.06 14.97
N TYR A 100 -32.24 -16.37 14.01
CA TYR A 100 -33.04 -16.98 12.94
C TYR A 100 -32.59 -16.43 11.59
N GLY A 101 -32.70 -17.22 10.52
CA GLY A 101 -32.31 -16.77 9.20
C GLY A 101 -32.17 -17.91 8.20
N GLY A 102 -31.96 -17.53 6.94
CA GLY A 102 -31.52 -18.46 5.89
C GLY A 102 -30.00 -18.46 5.81
N ILE A 103 -29.38 -19.64 5.87
CA ILE A 103 -27.92 -19.79 5.80
C ILE A 103 -27.59 -20.71 4.64
N ALA A 104 -26.79 -20.21 3.70
CA ALA A 104 -26.16 -20.98 2.64
C ALA A 104 -24.67 -20.61 2.62
N ILE A 105 -23.83 -21.49 3.15
CA ILE A 105 -22.39 -21.24 3.28
C ILE A 105 -21.70 -21.61 1.96
N PRO A 106 -20.98 -20.68 1.32
CA PRO A 106 -20.16 -20.97 0.14
C PRO A 106 -19.12 -22.05 0.46
N ARG A 107 -19.01 -23.04 -0.41
CA ARG A 107 -18.06 -24.15 -0.28
C ARG A 107 -16.73 -23.80 -0.91
N VAL A 108 -15.66 -24.46 -0.47
CA VAL A 108 -14.31 -24.32 -1.05
C VAL A 108 -14.36 -24.60 -2.55
N GLY A 109 -13.75 -23.72 -3.34
CA GLY A 109 -13.78 -23.75 -4.80
C GLY A 109 -14.97 -23.03 -5.46
N MET A 110 -15.98 -22.58 -4.70
CA MET A 110 -17.06 -21.75 -5.26
C MET A 110 -16.57 -20.32 -5.53
N GLU A 111 -17.03 -19.74 -6.64
CA GLU A 111 -16.81 -18.32 -6.94
C GLU A 111 -17.87 -17.46 -6.23
N VAL A 112 -17.43 -16.38 -5.60
CA VAL A 112 -18.27 -15.43 -4.84
C VAL A 112 -17.98 -14.00 -5.27
N LEU A 113 -18.99 -13.13 -5.12
CA LEU A 113 -18.84 -11.68 -5.31
C LEU A 113 -18.43 -11.02 -3.98
N VAL A 114 -17.41 -10.18 -4.03
CA VAL A 114 -16.82 -9.44 -2.89
C VAL A 114 -16.88 -7.94 -3.16
#